data_AF-A0A9X7GTJ5-F1
#
_entry.id   AF-A0A9X7GTJ5-F1
#
_cell.length_a   1.000
_cell.length_b   1.000
_cell.length_c   1.000
_cell.angle_alpha   90.00
_cell.angle_beta   90.00
_cell.angle_gamma   90.00
#
_symmetry.space_group_name_H-M   'P 1'
#
loop_
_entity.id
_entity.type
_entity.pdbx_description
1 polymer ?
#
loop_
_entity_poly.entity_id
_entity_poly.type
_entity_poly.pdbx_seq_one_letter_code
_entity_poly.pdbx_strand_id
1 'polypeptide(L)' 'MQFQVQAWKDMLTEQKQQILKRRIIENRNYVVNEKWKALCRRDQRTFQQCAKVCRVLDSVLARS' A
#
# COMPACT_ATOMS: atom_id res chain seq x y z
N MET A 1 11.67 1.11 -10.54
CA MET A 1 12.72 1.97 -9.95
C MET A 1 13.59 1.16 -9.02
N GLN A 2 14.78 0.76 -9.45
CA GLN A 2 15.83 0.31 -8.55
C GLN A 2 16.41 1.57 -7.90
N PHE A 3 16.12 1.80 -6.62
CA PHE A 3 16.89 2.78 -5.86
C PHE A 3 18.28 2.19 -5.66
N GLN A 4 19.32 2.90 -6.07
CA GLN A 4 20.66 2.60 -5.60
C GLN A 4 20.63 2.76 -4.08
N VAL A 5 21.01 1.72 -3.34
CA VAL A 5 20.93 1.67 -1.86
C VAL A 5 21.61 2.89 -1.22
N GLN A 6 22.65 3.43 -1.87
CA GLN A 6 23.33 4.64 -1.44
C GLN A 6 22.44 5.89 -1.52
N ALA A 7 21.76 6.12 -2.64
CA ALA A 7 20.82 7.22 -2.81
C ALA A 7 19.65 7.16 -1.80
N TRP A 8 19.24 5.95 -1.38
CA TRP A 8 18.27 5.81 -0.29
C TRP A 8 18.88 6.20 1.06
N LYS A 9 20.11 5.78 1.38
CA LYS A 9 20.76 6.16 2.64
C LYS A 9 20.90 7.67 2.76
N ASP A 10 21.30 8.32 1.68
CA ASP A 10 21.60 9.76 1.64
C ASP A 10 20.35 10.66 1.62
N MET A 11 19.15 10.13 1.36
CA MET A 11 17.90 10.90 1.40
C MET A 11 17.55 11.38 2.82
N LEU A 12 17.01 12.60 2.89
CA LEU A 12 16.39 13.14 4.09
C LEU A 12 15.22 12.27 4.55
N THR A 13 15.01 12.22 5.86
CA THR A 13 13.91 11.45 6.48
C THR A 13 12.55 11.84 5.91
N GLU A 14 12.32 13.12 5.64
CA GLU A 14 11.06 13.62 5.09
C GLU A 14 10.80 13.13 3.66
N GLN A 15 11.84 13.09 2.81
CA GLN A 15 11.75 12.53 1.46
C GLN A 15 11.47 11.01 1.50
N LYS A 16 12.13 10.29 2.42
CA LYS A 16 11.87 8.86 2.64
C LYS A 16 10.41 8.62 3.05
N GLN A 17 9.88 9.43 3.97
CA GLN A 17 8.49 9.36 4.41
C GLN A 17 7.52 9.62 3.25
N GLN A 18 7.76 10.63 2.42
CA GLN A 18 6.94 10.89 1.24
C GLN A 18 6.91 9.72 0.25
N ILE A 19 8.08 9.12 -0.03
CA ILE A 19 8.17 7.94 -0.91
C ILE A 19 7.40 6.75 -0.32
N LEU A 20 7.56 6.48 0.98
CA LEU A 20 6.84 5.41 1.66
C LEU A 20 5.33 5.64 1.63
N LYS A 21 4.88 6.87 1.94
CA LYS A 21 3.46 7.25 1.90
C LYS A 21 2.87 7.03 0.50
N ARG A 22 3.58 7.45 -0.54
CA ARG A 22 3.18 7.22 -1.94
C ARG A 22 3.05 5.73 -2.26
N ARG A 23 4.02 4.90 -1.88
CA ARG A 23 3.94 3.44 -2.07
C ARG A 23 2.78 2.80 -1.34
N ILE A 24 2.50 3.24 -0.11
CA ILE A 24 1.37 2.72 0.66
C ILE A 24 0.05 3.05 -0.04
N ILE A 25 -0.09 4.27 -0.57
CA ILE A 25 -1.27 4.68 -1.36
C ILE A 25 -1.40 3.84 -2.65
N GLU A 26 -0.31 3.66 -3.40
CA GLU A 26 -0.31 2.84 -4.62
C GLU A 26 -0.73 1.39 -4.33
N ASN A 27 -0.15 0.78 -3.30
CA ASN A 27 -0.51 -0.57 -2.84
C ASN A 27 -1.97 -0.65 -2.39
N ARG A 28 -2.46 0.37 -1.67
CA ARG A 28 -3.85 0.43 -1.22
C ARG A 28 -4.80 0.45 -2.42
N ASN A 29 -4.52 1.27 -3.42
CA ASN A 29 -5.35 1.37 -4.63
C ASN A 29 -5.38 0.04 -5.39
N TYR A 30 -4.24 -0.64 -5.51
CA TYR A 30 -4.16 -1.97 -6.08
C TYR A 30 -5.04 -2.99 -5.32
N VAL A 31 -4.92 -3.05 -3.99
CA VAL A 31 -5.69 -3.98 -3.16
C VAL A 31 -7.20 -3.68 -3.20
N VAL A 32 -7.59 -2.40 -3.25
CA VAL A 32 -8.99 -2.00 -3.41
C VAL A 32 -9.55 -2.50 -4.75
N ASN A 33 -8.76 -2.43 -5.82
CA ASN A 33 -9.17 -2.94 -7.13
C ASN A 33 -9.34 -4.48 -7.11
N GLU A 34 -8.41 -5.20 -6.50
CA GLU A 34 -8.54 -6.67 -6.35
C GLU A 34 -9.71 -7.06 -5.44
N LYS A 35 -9.97 -6.30 -4.38
CA LYS A 35 -11.17 -6.46 -3.54
C LYS A 35 -12.44 -6.30 -4.37
N TRP A 36 -12.50 -5.29 -5.24
CA TRP A 36 -13.63 -5.05 -6.12
C TRP A 36 -13.84 -6.22 -7.10
N LYS A 37 -12.77 -6.69 -7.76
CA LYS A 37 -12.83 -7.86 -8.65
C LYS A 37 -13.31 -9.11 -7.91
N ALA A 38 -12.83 -9.34 -6.69
CA ALA A 38 -13.25 -10.47 -5.85
C ALA A 38 -14.74 -10.39 -5.51
N LEU A 39 -15.25 -9.19 -5.20
CA LEU A 39 -16.67 -8.96 -4.99
C LEU A 39 -17.49 -9.33 -6.24
N CYS A 40 -17.08 -8.84 -7.42
CA CYS A 40 -17.74 -9.16 -8.69
C CYS A 40 -17.76 -10.67 -8.99
N ARG A 41 -16.70 -11.39 -8.61
CA ARG A 41 -16.56 -12.84 -8.78
C ARG A 41 -17.23 -13.66 -7.66
N ARG A 42 -17.79 -13.01 -6.65
CA ARG A 42 -18.30 -13.65 -5.40
C ARG A 42 -17.23 -14.49 -4.69
N ASP A 43 -15.96 -14.16 -4.87
CA ASP A 43 -14.85 -14.77 -4.15
C ASP A 43 -14.71 -14.13 -2.77
N GLN A 44 -15.44 -14.70 -1.81
CA GLN A 44 -15.52 -14.19 -0.45
C GLN A 44 -14.18 -14.29 0.31
N ARG A 45 -13.36 -15.30 0.00
CA ARG A 45 -12.05 -15.49 0.64
C ARG A 45 -11.10 -14.36 0.25
N THR A 46 -10.95 -14.12 -1.05
CA THR A 46 -10.08 -13.05 -1.57
C THR A 46 -10.59 -11.68 -1.11
N PHE A 47 -11.91 -11.46 -1.15
CA PHE A 47 -12.51 -10.22 -0.64
C PHE A 47 -12.14 -9.94 0.82
N GLN A 48 -12.26 -10.94 1.71
CA GLN A 48 -11.92 -10.78 3.11
C GLN A 48 -10.42 -10.55 3.33
N GLN A 49 -9.56 -11.23 2.57
CA GLN A 49 -8.11 -11.02 2.63
C GLN A 49 -7.75 -9.58 2.21
N CYS A 50 -8.27 -9.10 1.08
CA CYS A 50 -8.04 -7.73 0.64
C CYS A 50 -8.60 -6.72 1.65
N ALA A 51 -9.77 -6.97 2.26
CA ALA A 51 -10.33 -6.10 3.29
C ALA A 51 -9.44 -5.98 4.53
N LYS A 52 -8.81 -7.07 4.97
CA LYS A 52 -7.83 -7.05 6.08
C LYS A 52 -6.60 -6.22 5.71
N VAL A 53 -6.07 -6.39 4.51
CA VAL A 53 -4.91 -5.62 4.03
C VAL A 53 -5.23 -4.13 3.93
N CYS A 54 -6.39 -3.75 3.37
CA CYS A 54 -6.85 -2.36 3.34
C CYS A 54 -6.84 -1.72 4.74
N ARG A 55 -7.37 -2.41 5.77
CA ARG A 55 -7.38 -1.88 7.16
C ARG A 55 -5.98 -1.63 7.71
N VAL A 56 -5.03 -2.51 7.42
CA VAL A 56 -3.63 -2.34 7.85
C VAL A 56 -3.02 -1.11 7.16
N LEU A 57 -3.18 -0.98 5.84
CA LEU A 57 -2.64 0.16 5.09
C LEU A 57 -3.27 1.49 5.53
N ASP A 58 -4.59 1.52 5.79
CA ASP A 58 -5.29 2.68 6.33
C ASP A 58 -4.73 3.09 7.70
N SER A 59 -4.46 2.12 8.57
CA SER A 59 -3.90 2.37 9.90
C SER A 59 -2.47 2.94 9.82
N VAL A 60 -1.68 2.48 8.86
CA VAL A 60 -0.32 3.01 8.62
C VAL A 60 -0.40 4.45 8.09
N LEU A 61 -1.30 4.74 7.14
CA LEU A 61 -1.49 6.09 6.61
C LEU A 61 -2.00 7.07 7.66
N ALA A 62 -2.88 6.63 8.55
CA ALA A 62 -3.42 7.48 9.62
C ALA A 62 -2.35 7.88 10.66
N ARG A 63 -1.24 7.12 10.76
CA ARG A 63 -0.14 7.38 11.69
C ARG A 63 1.06 8.11 11.04
N SER A 64 1.02 8.39 9.74
CA SER A 64 2.10 9.01 8.95
C SER A 64 1.79 10.43 8.48
#